data_AF-A0AAI9NHP6-F1
#
_entry.id   AF-A0AAI9NHP6-F1
#
_cell.length_a   1.000
_cell.length_b   1.000
_cell.length_c   1.000
_cell.angle_alpha   90.00
_cell.angle_beta   90.00
_cell.angle_gamma   90.00
#
_symmetry.space_group_name_H-M   'P 1'
#
loop_
_entity.id
_entity.type
_entity.pdbx_description
1 polymer ?
#
loop_
_entity_poly.entity_id
_entity_poly.type
_entity_poly.pdbx_seq_one_letter_code
_entity_poly.pdbx_strand_id
1 'polypeptide(L)'
;MDPQVFTKTITAYNIYVDAGYDPEFEKGAFDLKVEKAPFYATPRKPAVHHTMGGLKIDTEMHVINKQGQVIRGLYVAGEVAGGLHAGNRLGGNSLTDILTFGRIAAEIAITKNC
;
A
#
# COMPACT_ATOMS: atom_id res chain seq x y z
N MET A 1 -24.32 10.66 15.05
CA MET A 1 -24.83 10.04 13.81
C MET A 1 -26.34 9.98 13.94
N ASP A 2 -27.07 10.41 12.91
CA ASP A 2 -28.53 10.32 12.93
C ASP A 2 -28.98 8.85 12.78
N PRO A 3 -29.83 8.32 13.67
CA PRO A 3 -30.23 6.91 13.63
C PRO A 3 -31.03 6.49 12.38
N GLN A 4 -31.87 7.37 11.85
CA GLN A 4 -32.71 7.07 10.69
C GLN A 4 -31.87 7.04 9.42
N VAL A 5 -30.96 8.01 9.27
CA VAL A 5 -29.98 8.05 8.18
C VAL A 5 -29.11 6.79 8.21
N PHE A 6 -28.56 6.43 9.39
CA PHE A 6 -27.73 5.24 9.53
C PHE A 6 -28.46 3.96 9.08
N THR A 7 -29.70 3.77 9.55
CA THR A 7 -30.50 2.59 9.22
C THR A 7 -30.78 2.50 7.73
N LYS A 8 -31.11 3.63 7.09
CA LYS A 8 -31.32 3.70 5.63
C LYS A 8 -30.04 3.35 4.87
N THR A 9 -28.89 3.90 5.28
CA THR A 9 -27.59 3.62 4.66
C THR A 9 -27.21 2.14 4.76
N ILE A 10 -27.34 1.51 5.92
CA ILE A 10 -27.05 0.08 6.09
C ILE A 10 -27.99 -0.80 5.25
N THR A 11 -29.28 -0.43 5.18
CA THR A 11 -30.26 -1.15 4.36
C THR A 11 -29.89 -1.09 2.88
N ALA A 12 -29.56 0.10 2.37
CA ALA A 12 -29.12 0.28 0.99
C ALA A 12 -27.80 -0.47 0.71
N TYR A 13 -26.82 -0.36 1.60
CA TYR A 13 -25.54 -1.06 1.48
C TYR A 13 -25.73 -2.58 1.37
N ASN A 14 -26.60 -3.17 2.19
CA ASN A 14 -26.86 -4.61 2.14
C ASN A 14 -27.50 -5.04 0.80
N ILE A 15 -28.37 -4.22 0.21
CA ILE A 15 -28.91 -4.45 -1.15
C ILE A 15 -27.79 -4.40 -2.19
N TYR A 16 -26.86 -3.45 -2.07
CA TYR A 16 -25.71 -3.34 -2.98
C TYR A 16 -24.74 -4.53 -2.87
N VAL A 17 -24.56 -5.07 -1.66
CA VAL A 17 -23.80 -6.31 -1.44
C VAL A 17 -24.43 -7.47 -2.21
N ASP A 18 -25.75 -7.65 -2.10
CA ASP A 18 -26.47 -8.74 -2.80
C ASP A 18 -26.44 -8.54 -4.34
N ALA A 19 -26.45 -7.29 -4.82
CA ALA A 19 -26.32 -6.97 -6.23
C ALA A 19 -24.87 -7.07 -6.77
N GLY A 20 -23.87 -7.10 -5.89
CA GLY A 20 -22.44 -7.06 -6.25
C GLY A 20 -21.97 -5.71 -6.80
N TYR A 21 -22.80 -4.66 -6.73
CA TYR A 21 -22.49 -3.33 -7.24
C TYR A 21 -23.24 -2.24 -6.46
N ASP A 22 -22.51 -1.19 -6.11
CA ASP A 22 -23.04 0.04 -5.49
C ASP A 22 -23.12 1.13 -6.57
N PRO A 23 -24.32 1.53 -7.01
CA PRO A 23 -24.50 2.57 -8.02
C PRO A 23 -24.27 3.99 -7.51
N GLU A 24 -24.21 4.20 -6.19
CA GLU A 24 -24.02 5.52 -5.58
C GLU A 24 -22.54 5.92 -5.57
N PHE A 25 -21.65 4.95 -5.33
CA PHE A 25 -20.20 5.17 -5.23
C PHE A 25 -19.35 4.31 -6.17
N GLU A 26 -19.99 3.59 -7.10
CA GLU A 26 -19.36 2.72 -8.10
C GLU A 26 -18.47 1.60 -7.50
N LYS A 27 -18.75 1.21 -6.26
CA LYS A 27 -18.00 0.15 -5.57
C LYS A 27 -18.43 -1.21 -6.11
N GLY A 28 -17.47 -1.95 -6.67
CA GLY A 28 -17.67 -3.32 -7.18
C GLY A 28 -17.05 -4.44 -6.33
N ALA A 29 -16.32 -4.11 -5.27
CA ALA A 29 -15.72 -5.09 -4.36
C ALA A 29 -16.45 -5.09 -3.03
N PHE A 30 -17.13 -6.19 -2.68
CA PHE A 30 -17.86 -6.35 -1.43
C PHE A 30 -17.30 -7.51 -0.62
N ASP A 31 -17.51 -7.42 0.68
CA ASP A 31 -17.19 -8.48 1.61
C ASP A 31 -18.50 -8.96 2.25
N LEU A 32 -18.79 -8.53 3.48
CA LEU A 32 -19.98 -8.96 4.22
C LEU A 32 -21.07 -7.89 4.26
N LYS A 33 -22.32 -8.36 4.37
CA LYS A 33 -23.47 -7.56 4.82
C LYS A 33 -23.31 -7.16 6.29
N VAL A 34 -23.91 -6.04 6.67
CA VAL A 34 -24.00 -5.56 8.05
C VAL A 34 -25.41 -5.87 8.57
N GLU A 35 -25.61 -7.07 9.10
CA GLU A 35 -26.95 -7.54 9.54
C GLU A 35 -26.97 -8.30 10.87
N LYS A 36 -25.80 -8.74 11.36
CA LYS A 36 -25.69 -9.52 12.61
C LYS A 36 -25.04 -8.70 13.73
N ALA A 37 -25.75 -8.58 14.85
CA ALA A 37 -25.25 -7.96 16.07
C ALA A 37 -24.19 -8.84 16.79
N PRO A 38 -23.33 -8.26 17.65
CA PRO A 38 -23.22 -6.84 17.96
C PRO A 38 -22.62 -6.01 16.81
N PHE A 39 -23.10 -4.78 16.65
CA PHE A 39 -22.56 -3.82 15.68
C PHE A 39 -21.46 -2.97 16.33
N TYR A 40 -20.44 -2.63 15.55
CA TYR A 40 -19.29 -1.87 16.02
C TYR A 40 -19.10 -0.60 15.19
N ALA A 41 -18.66 0.47 15.85
CA ALA A 41 -18.29 1.72 15.19
C ALA A 41 -16.99 2.26 15.81
N THR A 42 -16.07 2.72 14.96
CA THR A 42 -14.81 3.34 15.39
C THR A 42 -14.62 4.65 14.62
N PRO A 43 -14.37 5.80 15.29
CA PRO A 43 -14.03 7.03 14.60
C PRO A 43 -12.68 6.87 13.89
N ARG A 44 -12.56 7.42 12.67
CA ARG A 44 -11.34 7.36 11.85
C ARG A 44 -10.94 8.76 11.39
N LYS A 45 -9.64 8.96 11.24
CA LYS A 45 -9.03 10.15 10.63
C LYS A 45 -7.82 9.74 9.81
N PRO A 46 -7.47 10.47 8.74
CA PRO A 46 -6.21 10.25 8.03
C PRO A 46 -4.99 10.48 8.92
N ALA A 47 -3.91 9.76 8.63
CA ALA A 47 -2.60 9.94 9.26
C ALA A 47 -1.52 9.71 8.20
N VAL A 48 -0.36 10.34 8.40
CA VAL A 48 0.84 10.04 7.60
C VAL A 48 1.16 8.55 7.76
N HIS A 49 1.40 7.86 6.64
CA HIS A 49 1.50 6.41 6.62
C HIS A 49 2.77 5.87 5.97
N HIS A 50 3.18 6.40 4.82
CA HIS A 50 4.30 5.88 4.04
C HIS A 50 4.89 6.96 3.14
N THR A 51 6.21 6.96 2.95
CA THR A 51 6.90 7.87 2.02
C THR A 51 7.40 7.10 0.80
N MET A 52 6.73 7.28 -0.35
CA MET A 52 7.08 6.58 -1.60
C MET A 52 8.41 7.05 -2.23
N GLY A 53 8.86 8.26 -1.87
CA GLY A 53 10.15 8.78 -2.29
C GLY A 53 11.31 8.19 -1.49
N GLY A 54 12.53 8.43 -1.94
CA GLY A 54 13.72 7.89 -1.29
C GLY A 54 14.96 8.04 -2.15
N LEU A 55 15.99 7.26 -1.82
CA LEU A 55 17.21 7.19 -2.62
C LEU A 55 16.92 6.59 -3.99
N LYS A 56 17.47 7.20 -5.05
CA LYS A 56 17.38 6.65 -6.40
C LYS A 56 18.20 5.37 -6.47
N ILE A 57 17.61 4.32 -7.02
CA ILE A 57 18.23 3.01 -7.18
C ILE A 57 18.17 2.52 -8.62
N ASP A 58 19.04 1.57 -8.98
CA ASP A 58 18.88 0.71 -10.16
C ASP A 58 18.19 -0.62 -9.80
N THR A 59 18.04 -1.53 -10.76
CA THR A 59 17.40 -2.84 -10.55
C THR A 59 18.26 -3.82 -9.75
N GLU A 60 19.51 -3.46 -9.45
CA GLU A 60 20.44 -4.24 -8.62
C GLU A 60 20.59 -3.62 -7.22
N MET A 61 19.75 -2.64 -6.89
CA MET A 61 19.68 -1.96 -5.61
C MET A 61 20.89 -1.08 -5.25
N HIS A 62 21.70 -0.70 -6.24
CA HIS A 62 22.75 0.29 -6.03
C HIS A 62 22.14 1.68 -5.84
N VAL A 63 22.69 2.48 -4.92
CA VAL A 63 22.33 3.89 -4.82
C VAL A 63 22.94 4.68 -5.98
N ILE A 64 22.11 5.47 -6.65
CA ILE A 64 22.49 6.35 -7.75
C ILE A 64 22.64 7.79 -7.24
N ASN A 65 23.82 8.38 -7.45
CA ASN A 65 24.10 9.76 -7.05
C ASN A 65 23.42 10.78 -7.99
N LYS A 66 23.59 12.07 -7.68
CA LYS A 66 23.00 13.18 -8.46
C LYS A 66 23.54 13.28 -9.90
N GLN A 67 24.71 12.69 -10.17
CA GLN A 67 25.33 12.62 -11.49
C GLN A 67 24.87 11.39 -12.29
N GLY A 68 23.96 10.57 -11.75
CA GLY A 68 23.48 9.35 -12.41
C GLY A 68 24.44 8.17 -12.32
N GLN A 69 25.41 8.22 -11.41
CA GLN A 69 26.43 7.17 -11.24
C GLN A 69 26.16 6.34 -9.98
N VAL A 70 26.50 5.05 -10.04
CA VAL A 70 26.47 4.14 -8.89
C VAL A 70 27.46 4.60 -7.82
N ILE A 71 27.00 4.65 -6.57
CA ILE A 71 27.88 4.79 -5.39
C ILE A 71 28.36 3.39 -5.00
N ARG A 72 29.63 3.08 -5.28
CA ARG A 72 30.20 1.76 -5.04
C ARG A 72 30.09 1.35 -3.56
N GLY A 73 29.58 0.15 -3.32
CA GLY A 73 29.41 -0.42 -1.99
C GLY A 73 28.17 0.06 -1.22
N LEU A 74 27.36 0.96 -1.79
CA LEU A 74 26.15 1.45 -1.15
C LEU A 74 24.89 0.87 -1.81
N TYR A 75 24.19 0.05 -1.04
CA TYR A 75 22.93 -0.60 -1.42
C TYR A 75 21.85 -0.23 -0.42
N VAL A 76 20.61 -0.14 -0.90
CA VAL A 76 19.45 0.10 -0.02
C VAL A 76 18.25 -0.70 -0.50
N ALA A 77 17.34 -1.04 0.39
CA ALA A 77 16.09 -1.72 0.07
C ALA A 77 14.99 -1.31 1.05
N GLY A 78 13.72 -1.48 0.65
CA GLY A 78 12.57 -1.07 1.43
C GLY A 78 12.22 0.41 1.28
N GLU A 79 11.48 0.96 2.25
CA GLU A 79 10.91 2.32 2.19
C GLU A 79 11.94 3.45 2.06
N VAL A 80 13.23 3.19 2.33
CA VAL A 80 14.31 4.16 2.07
C VAL A 80 14.62 4.32 0.58
N ALA A 81 14.25 3.34 -0.25
CA ALA A 81 14.43 3.35 -1.70
C ALA A 81 13.25 4.05 -2.39
N GLY A 82 13.58 4.98 -3.29
CA GLY A 82 12.60 5.70 -4.08
C GLY A 82 12.32 5.04 -5.43
N GLY A 83 11.15 5.33 -5.99
CA GLY A 83 10.78 4.94 -7.37
C GLY A 83 10.04 3.61 -7.48
N LEU A 84 10.01 2.80 -6.42
CA LEU A 84 9.29 1.51 -6.40
C LEU A 84 7.77 1.67 -6.43
N HIS A 85 7.26 2.70 -5.75
CA HIS A 85 5.82 2.93 -5.56
C HIS A 85 5.31 4.18 -6.29
N ALA A 86 6.15 4.81 -7.12
CA ALA A 86 5.85 6.05 -7.85
C ALA A 86 5.13 7.10 -6.98
N GLY A 87 3.94 7.57 -7.40
CA GLY A 87 3.14 8.54 -6.65
C GLY A 87 2.21 7.92 -5.60
N ASN A 88 1.99 6.60 -5.59
CA ASN A 88 1.07 5.95 -4.67
C ASN A 88 1.41 4.47 -4.46
N ARG A 89 1.69 4.08 -3.22
CA ARG A 89 1.87 2.68 -2.86
C ARG A 89 0.53 1.95 -2.76
N LEU A 90 0.41 0.80 -3.42
CA LEU A 90 -0.73 -0.12 -3.25
C LEU A 90 -0.62 -0.89 -1.92
N GLY A 91 -1.77 -1.18 -1.29
CA GLY A 91 -1.83 -1.97 -0.07
C GLY A 91 -1.16 -3.33 -0.25
N GLY A 92 -0.30 -3.73 0.68
CA GLY A 92 0.48 -4.97 0.62
C GLY A 92 1.85 -4.85 -0.06
N ASN A 93 2.04 -3.93 -1.01
CA ASN A 93 3.29 -3.86 -1.79
C ASN A 93 4.55 -3.53 -0.98
N SER A 94 4.44 -2.87 0.18
CA SER A 94 5.62 -2.58 1.03
C SER A 94 6.24 -3.84 1.60
N LEU A 95 5.44 -4.86 1.94
CA LEU A 95 5.97 -6.14 2.42
C LEU A 95 6.65 -6.91 1.30
N THR A 96 6.05 -6.90 0.11
CA THR A 96 6.66 -7.49 -1.09
C THR A 96 7.99 -6.82 -1.43
N ASP A 97 8.03 -5.49 -1.36
CA ASP A 97 9.24 -4.66 -1.58
C ASP A 97 10.37 -5.07 -0.64
N ILE A 98 10.18 -4.97 0.69
CA ILE A 98 11.28 -5.23 1.64
C ILE A 98 11.83 -6.65 1.53
N LEU A 99 10.98 -7.65 1.25
CA LEU A 99 11.40 -9.05 1.11
C LEU A 99 12.12 -9.29 -0.20
N THR A 100 11.62 -8.73 -1.30
CA THR A 100 12.18 -8.94 -2.64
C THR A 100 13.48 -8.17 -2.80
N PHE A 101 13.44 -6.85 -2.60
CA PHE A 101 14.59 -5.99 -2.86
C PHE A 101 15.63 -6.07 -1.76
N GLY A 102 15.22 -6.39 -0.52
CA GLY A 102 16.18 -6.69 0.55
C GLY A 102 17.03 -7.92 0.22
N ARG A 103 16.40 -8.97 -0.33
CA ARG A 103 17.11 -10.17 -0.79
C ARG A 103 18.03 -9.87 -1.98
N ILE A 104 17.53 -9.16 -3.01
CA ILE A 104 18.33 -8.79 -4.18
C ILE A 104 19.55 -7.95 -3.75
N ALA A 105 19.36 -6.94 -2.90
CA ALA A 105 20.44 -6.10 -2.39
C ALA A 105 21.52 -6.94 -1.69
N ALA A 106 21.13 -7.91 -0.87
CA ALA A 106 22.06 -8.80 -0.18
C ALA A 106 22.83 -9.72 -1.15
N GLU A 107 22.13 -10.37 -2.09
CA GLU A 107 22.75 -11.26 -3.08
C GLU A 107 23.76 -10.50 -3.96
N ILE A 108 23.40 -9.31 -4.42
CA ILE A 108 24.30 -8.44 -5.22
C ILE A 108 25.47 -7.95 -4.38
N ALA A 109 25.23 -7.49 -3.15
CA ALA A 109 26.29 -6.96 -2.29
C ALA A 109 27.37 -8.01 -2.00
N ILE A 110 26.99 -9.28 -1.84
CA ILE A 110 27.92 -10.40 -1.62
C ILE A 110 28.64 -10.79 -2.92
N THR A 111 27.94 -10.88 -4.05
CA THR A 111 28.53 -11.42 -5.29
C THR A 111 29.36 -10.43 -6.09
N LYS A 112 29.08 -9.12 -6.00
CA LYS A 112 29.77 -8.08 -6.79
C LYS A 112 30.82 -7.27 -6.03
N ASN A 113 30.94 -7.46 -4.71
CA ASN A 113 32.00 -6.85 -3.90
C ASN A 113 33.02 -7.87 -3.34
N CYS A 114 32.95 -9.14 -3.78
CA CYS A 114 34.01 -10.14 -3.58
C CYS A 114 34.90 -10.25 -4.82
#